data_AF-A0A4V1LRB8-F1
#
_entry.id   AF-A0A4V1LRB8-F1
#
_cell.length_a   1.000
_cell.length_b   1.000
_cell.length_c   1.000
_cell.angle_alpha   90.00
_cell.angle_beta   90.00
_cell.angle_gamma   90.00
#
_symmetry.space_group_name_H-M   'P 1'
#
loop_
_entity.id
_entity.type
_entity.pdbx_description
1 polymer ?
#
loop_
_entity_poly.entity_id
_entity_poly.type
_entity_poly.pdbx_seq_one_letter_code
_entity_poly.pdbx_strand_id
1 'polypeptide(L)'
;MQKNSKTQTAIEELEVPTNLDAEILAQMRVDPNFDEPILHQVLRIAVYDEYHAYETYKKVIEKFGEITPFSNILEAEIRHYEELTTLLNKYQIPAPINDWEEKVDEPNSILEASEIAVAEEIDNIKMYDNLISYSKEYPDVLDTLYRLQAASYNNHLPALRQNVAKHLNVTAEKVDVNNIYQQYSNHNIEEALGKLDEFSVMASKFASGDVSQEDILKLLSNSNISFIGGALVGAVGATMFSQISKERKNSEEEE
;
A
#
# COMPACT_ATOMS: atom_id res chain seq x y z
N MET A 1 -66.40 -20.48 -10.84
CA MET A 1 -65.46 -21.25 -9.98
C MET A 1 -64.77 -22.23 -10.92
N GLN A 2 -63.45 -22.29 -11.10
CA GLN A 2 -62.33 -22.03 -10.20
C GLN A 2 -61.25 -21.17 -10.89
N LYS A 3 -60.60 -20.35 -10.06
CA LYS A 3 -59.40 -19.57 -10.35
C LYS A 3 -58.23 -20.52 -10.60
N ASN A 4 -57.32 -20.15 -11.51
CA ASN A 4 -55.89 -20.44 -11.33
C ASN A 4 -55.06 -19.38 -12.07
N SER A 5 -54.86 -18.27 -11.37
CA SER A 5 -53.80 -17.30 -11.65
C SER A 5 -52.49 -17.96 -11.28
N LYS A 6 -51.70 -18.40 -12.27
CA LYS A 6 -50.29 -18.67 -12.06
C LYS A 6 -49.59 -17.32 -12.05
N THR A 7 -49.43 -16.76 -10.85
CA THR A 7 -48.49 -15.69 -10.61
C THR A 7 -47.10 -16.29 -10.79
N GLN A 8 -46.48 -15.99 -11.92
CA GLN A 8 -45.09 -16.32 -12.19
C GLN A 8 -44.27 -15.27 -11.44
N THR A 9 -43.86 -15.60 -10.21
CA THR A 9 -42.88 -14.82 -9.47
C THR A 9 -41.58 -14.93 -10.23
N ALA A 10 -41.24 -13.91 -11.03
CA ALA A 10 -39.88 -13.71 -11.47
C ALA A 10 -39.07 -13.42 -10.21
N ILE A 11 -38.26 -14.40 -9.79
CA ILE A 11 -37.13 -14.11 -8.91
C ILE A 11 -36.14 -13.44 -9.86
N GLU A 12 -36.06 -12.10 -9.83
CA GLU A 12 -34.86 -11.42 -10.27
C GLU A 12 -33.72 -12.01 -9.43
N GLU A 13 -32.83 -12.77 -10.07
CA GLU A 13 -31.51 -12.99 -9.50
C GLU A 13 -30.93 -11.59 -9.30
N LEU A 14 -30.92 -11.10 -8.06
CA LEU A 14 -30.17 -9.92 -7.68
C LEU A 14 -28.72 -10.24 -8.00
N GLU A 15 -28.23 -9.76 -9.16
CA GLU A 15 -26.81 -9.78 -9.46
C GLU A 15 -26.10 -9.12 -8.28
N VAL A 16 -25.34 -9.91 -7.53
CA VAL A 16 -24.49 -9.41 -6.47
C VAL A 16 -23.51 -8.45 -7.15
N PRO A 17 -23.43 -7.17 -6.73
CA PRO A 17 -22.49 -6.23 -7.33
C PRO A 17 -21.07 -6.79 -7.24
N THR A 18 -20.37 -6.89 -8.38
CA THR A 18 -18.99 -7.38 -8.46
C THR A 18 -18.07 -6.33 -9.06
N ASN A 19 -16.80 -6.34 -8.62
CA ASN A 19 -15.75 -5.58 -9.29
C ASN A 19 -15.46 -6.19 -10.68
N LEU A 20 -15.71 -5.44 -11.76
CA LEU A 20 -15.42 -5.88 -13.13
C LEU A 20 -13.91 -6.06 -13.39
N ASP A 21 -13.11 -5.37 -12.60
CA ASP A 21 -11.65 -5.36 -12.59
C ASP A 21 -11.07 -6.19 -11.44
N ALA A 22 -11.84 -7.14 -10.87
CA ALA A 22 -11.40 -7.96 -9.73
C ALA A 22 -10.03 -8.64 -9.94
N GLU A 23 -9.70 -9.01 -11.18
CA GLU A 23 -8.40 -9.57 -11.52
C GLU A 23 -7.25 -8.60 -11.22
N ILE A 24 -7.37 -7.32 -11.61
CA ILE A 24 -6.30 -6.35 -11.41
C ILE A 24 -6.20 -5.88 -9.96
N LEU A 25 -7.35 -5.78 -9.30
CA LEU A 25 -7.42 -5.49 -7.87
C LEU A 25 -6.70 -6.56 -7.05
N ALA A 26 -6.88 -7.84 -7.38
CA ALA A 26 -6.19 -8.95 -6.73
C ALA A 26 -4.69 -9.02 -7.05
N GLN A 27 -4.25 -8.53 -8.21
CA GLN A 27 -2.84 -8.50 -8.57
C GLN A 27 -2.05 -7.37 -7.89
N MET A 28 -2.74 -6.36 -7.34
CA MET A 28 -2.14 -5.19 -6.67
C MET A 28 -1.11 -4.45 -7.55
N ARG A 29 -1.30 -4.51 -8.88
CA ARG A 29 -0.35 -3.94 -9.86
C ARG A 29 -1.08 -3.45 -11.08
N VAL A 30 -0.60 -2.35 -11.64
CA VAL A 30 -1.04 -1.84 -12.94
C VAL A 30 -0.62 -2.80 -14.05
N ASP A 31 -1.57 -3.14 -14.92
CA ASP A 31 -1.33 -3.81 -16.20
C ASP A 31 -1.69 -2.85 -17.34
N PRO A 32 -0.69 -2.34 -18.08
CA PRO A 32 -0.93 -1.45 -19.21
C PRO A 32 -1.73 -2.04 -20.36
N ASN A 33 -1.93 -3.36 -20.39
CA ASN A 33 -2.71 -4.05 -21.42
C ASN A 33 -4.15 -4.34 -20.98
N PHE A 34 -4.51 -4.03 -19.72
CA PHE A 34 -5.86 -4.22 -19.22
C PHE A 34 -6.81 -3.16 -19.80
N ASP A 35 -8.07 -3.54 -20.04
CA ASP A 35 -9.09 -2.69 -20.66
C ASP A 35 -9.72 -1.71 -19.65
N GLU A 36 -8.87 -1.02 -18.88
CA GLU A 36 -9.23 0.03 -17.92
C GLU A 36 -8.11 1.09 -17.94
N PRO A 37 -8.41 2.40 -17.90
CA PRO A 37 -7.37 3.42 -17.91
C PRO A 37 -6.37 3.27 -16.76
N ILE A 38 -5.08 3.55 -17.01
CA ILE A 38 -4.00 3.41 -16.01
C ILE A 38 -4.33 4.10 -14.68
N LEU A 39 -4.83 5.34 -14.72
CA LEU A 39 -5.17 6.08 -13.51
C LEU A 39 -6.32 5.42 -12.73
N HIS A 40 -7.28 4.82 -13.43
CA HIS A 40 -8.39 4.10 -12.80
C HIS A 40 -7.85 2.89 -12.07
N GLN A 41 -6.98 2.10 -12.71
CA GLN A 41 -6.30 0.97 -12.07
C GLN A 41 -5.55 1.45 -10.83
N VAL A 42 -4.74 2.51 -10.93
CA VAL A 42 -3.97 3.06 -9.81
C VAL A 42 -4.84 3.36 -8.60
N LEU A 43 -5.88 4.18 -8.76
CA LEU A 43 -6.69 4.62 -7.63
C LEU A 43 -7.61 3.53 -7.11
N ARG A 44 -8.12 2.66 -7.99
CA ARG A 44 -8.99 1.54 -7.57
C ARG A 44 -8.19 0.46 -6.85
N ILE A 45 -6.97 0.13 -7.30
CA ILE A 45 -6.06 -0.79 -6.59
C ILE A 45 -5.75 -0.23 -5.20
N ALA A 46 -5.33 1.03 -5.10
CA ALA A 46 -5.00 1.64 -3.80
C ALA A 46 -6.19 1.59 -2.83
N VAL A 47 -7.39 2.01 -3.26
CA VAL A 47 -8.59 1.97 -2.41
C VAL A 47 -9.00 0.55 -2.02
N TYR A 48 -8.84 -0.40 -2.94
CA TYR A 48 -9.18 -1.79 -2.65
C TYR A 48 -8.26 -2.41 -1.59
N ASP A 49 -6.99 -2.00 -1.57
CA ASP A 49 -6.04 -2.39 -0.53
C ASP A 49 -6.32 -1.71 0.82
N GLU A 50 -6.74 -0.44 0.84
CA GLU A 50 -7.21 0.21 2.08
C GLU A 50 -8.45 -0.49 2.66
N TYR A 51 -9.36 -1.00 1.83
CA TYR A 51 -10.47 -1.83 2.29
C TYR A 51 -9.99 -3.17 2.87
N HIS A 52 -8.99 -3.80 2.26
CA HIS A 52 -8.39 -5.02 2.78
C HIS A 52 -7.82 -4.78 4.18
N ALA A 53 -6.96 -3.77 4.32
CA ALA A 53 -6.34 -3.41 5.60
C ALA A 53 -7.38 -3.05 6.67
N TYR A 54 -8.42 -2.28 6.29
CA TYR A 54 -9.53 -1.96 7.19
C TYR A 54 -10.22 -3.21 7.73
N GLU A 55 -10.66 -4.14 6.86
CA GLU A 55 -11.37 -5.34 7.30
C GLU A 55 -10.44 -6.28 8.10
N THR A 56 -9.16 -6.38 7.73
CA THR A 56 -8.16 -7.13 8.51
C THR A 56 -8.01 -6.58 9.91
N TYR A 57 -7.67 -5.31 10.07
CA TYR A 57 -7.46 -4.73 11.40
C TYR A 57 -8.74 -4.66 12.23
N LYS A 58 -9.90 -4.42 11.61
CA LYS A 58 -11.20 -4.51 12.26
C LYS A 58 -11.42 -5.92 12.84
N LYS A 59 -11.17 -6.99 12.09
CA LYS A 59 -11.30 -8.37 12.60
C LYS A 59 -10.34 -8.69 13.75
N VAL A 60 -9.10 -8.19 13.71
CA VAL A 60 -8.17 -8.32 14.84
C VAL A 60 -8.74 -7.66 16.09
N ILE A 61 -9.27 -6.44 15.96
CA ILE A 61 -9.83 -5.66 17.07
C ILE A 61 -11.12 -6.29 17.60
N GLU A 62 -12.00 -6.79 16.73
CA GLU A 62 -13.22 -7.49 17.13
C GLU A 62 -12.91 -8.74 17.95
N LYS A 63 -11.85 -9.48 17.60
CA LYS A 63 -11.45 -10.71 18.30
C LYS A 63 -10.69 -10.45 19.60
N PHE A 64 -9.70 -9.56 19.57
CA PHE A 64 -8.73 -9.39 20.67
C PHE A 64 -8.94 -8.11 21.48
N GLY A 65 -9.90 -7.27 21.09
CA GLY A 65 -10.17 -5.96 21.68
C GLY A 65 -9.31 -4.85 21.07
N GLU A 66 -9.52 -3.62 21.54
CA GLU A 66 -8.73 -2.45 21.12
C GLU A 66 -7.29 -2.53 21.66
N ILE A 67 -6.40 -3.11 20.87
CA ILE A 67 -5.00 -3.31 21.19
C ILE A 67 -4.08 -2.58 20.21
N THR A 68 -3.00 -2.01 20.71
CA THR A 68 -1.94 -1.43 19.87
C THR A 68 -1.00 -2.53 19.34
N PRO A 69 -0.48 -2.39 18.10
CA PRO A 69 -0.62 -1.22 17.21
C PRO A 69 -1.90 -1.20 16.35
N PHE A 70 -2.68 -2.29 16.31
CA PHE A 70 -3.81 -2.46 15.38
C PHE A 70 -4.84 -1.33 15.41
N SER A 71 -5.24 -0.85 16.58
CA SER A 71 -6.19 0.28 16.69
C SER A 71 -5.68 1.56 16.02
N ASN A 72 -4.38 1.85 16.16
CA ASN A 72 -3.77 3.06 15.59
C ASN A 72 -3.62 2.94 14.08
N ILE A 73 -3.33 1.73 13.59
CA ILE A 73 -3.19 1.47 12.16
C ILE A 73 -4.56 1.53 11.49
N LEU A 74 -5.60 0.91 12.06
CA LEU A 74 -6.97 1.04 11.54
C LEU A 74 -7.40 2.51 11.38
N GLU A 75 -7.12 3.36 12.37
CA GLU A 75 -7.39 4.79 12.27
C GLU A 75 -6.59 5.48 11.15
N ALA A 76 -5.38 5.01 10.84
CA ALA A 76 -4.59 5.50 9.71
C ALA A 76 -5.19 5.08 8.37
N GLU A 77 -5.57 3.81 8.21
CA GLU A 77 -6.17 3.32 6.96
C GLU A 77 -7.51 3.99 6.65
N ILE A 78 -8.31 4.31 7.67
CA ILE A 78 -9.53 5.13 7.48
C ILE A 78 -9.18 6.48 6.84
N ARG A 79 -8.11 7.15 7.29
CA ARG A 79 -7.67 8.42 6.71
C ARG A 79 -7.10 8.23 5.29
N HIS A 80 -6.33 7.17 5.07
CA HIS A 80 -5.82 6.84 3.73
C HIS A 80 -6.96 6.65 2.74
N TYR A 81 -7.99 5.89 3.11
CA TYR A 81 -9.21 5.71 2.32
C TYR A 81 -9.94 7.04 2.04
N GLU A 82 -10.07 7.93 3.02
CA GLU A 82 -10.68 9.25 2.84
C GLU A 82 -9.90 10.14 1.84
N GLU A 83 -8.57 10.11 1.91
CA GLU A 83 -7.70 10.83 0.99
C GLU A 83 -7.83 10.29 -0.45
N LEU A 84 -7.77 8.96 -0.62
CA LEU A 84 -7.94 8.33 -1.92
C LEU A 84 -9.34 8.53 -2.50
N THR A 85 -10.38 8.53 -1.66
CA THR A 85 -11.76 8.82 -2.06
C THR A 85 -11.89 10.25 -2.60
N THR A 86 -11.13 11.20 -2.04
CA THR A 86 -11.06 12.57 -2.57
C THR A 86 -10.51 12.59 -4.00
N LEU A 87 -9.48 11.78 -4.28
CA LEU A 87 -8.92 11.64 -5.63
C LEU A 87 -9.89 10.93 -6.59
N LEU A 88 -10.53 9.83 -6.17
CA LEU A 88 -11.56 9.15 -6.96
C LEU A 88 -12.65 10.12 -7.42
N ASN A 89 -13.18 10.93 -6.49
CA ASN A 89 -14.19 11.93 -6.79
C ASN A 89 -13.68 13.02 -7.75
N LYS A 90 -12.45 13.51 -7.54
CA LYS A 90 -11.84 14.53 -8.40
C LYS A 90 -11.70 14.05 -9.85
N TYR A 91 -11.28 12.81 -10.03
CA TYR A 91 -11.05 12.21 -11.35
C TYR A 91 -12.29 11.48 -11.91
N GLN A 92 -13.42 11.49 -11.19
CA GLN A 92 -14.68 10.84 -11.57
C GLN A 92 -14.53 9.34 -11.80
N ILE A 93 -13.68 8.70 -10.99
CA ILE A 93 -13.41 7.27 -11.03
C ILE A 93 -14.31 6.59 -10.01
N PRO A 94 -15.11 5.58 -10.39
CA PRO A 94 -15.91 4.84 -9.43
C PRO A 94 -15.02 4.11 -8.43
N ALA A 95 -15.40 4.09 -7.15
CA ALA A 95 -14.74 3.26 -6.15
C ALA A 95 -14.91 1.77 -6.46
N PRO A 96 -13.94 0.91 -6.10
CA PRO A 96 -14.18 -0.53 -6.08
C PRO A 96 -15.21 -0.86 -5.00
N ILE A 97 -15.85 -2.01 -5.13
CA ILE A 97 -16.72 -2.58 -4.11
C ILE A 97 -15.84 -3.19 -3.02
N ASN A 98 -16.09 -2.85 -1.76
CA ASN A 98 -15.50 -3.56 -0.63
C ASN A 98 -16.20 -4.92 -0.47
N ASP A 99 -15.50 -5.99 -0.82
CA ASP A 99 -15.94 -7.38 -0.66
C ASP A 99 -14.96 -8.18 0.24
N TRP A 100 -14.16 -7.49 1.05
CA TRP A 100 -13.14 -8.09 1.91
C TRP A 100 -13.67 -8.67 3.21
N GLU A 101 -14.81 -8.18 3.72
CA GLU A 101 -15.39 -8.64 4.99
C GLU A 101 -15.59 -10.17 5.02
N GLU A 102 -15.95 -10.77 3.88
CA GLU A 102 -16.12 -12.22 3.74
C GLU A 102 -14.85 -12.97 3.33
N LYS A 103 -13.80 -12.27 2.88
CA LYS A 103 -12.55 -12.86 2.36
C LYS A 103 -11.42 -12.90 3.37
N VAL A 104 -11.44 -12.00 4.36
CA VAL A 104 -10.39 -11.94 5.38
C VAL A 104 -10.62 -12.99 6.45
N ASP A 105 -9.59 -13.79 6.71
CA ASP A 105 -9.61 -14.81 7.76
C ASP A 105 -9.36 -14.21 9.15
N GLU A 106 -9.97 -14.84 10.16
CA GLU A 106 -9.79 -14.44 11.55
C GLU A 106 -8.49 -15.06 12.12
N PRO A 107 -7.51 -14.26 12.58
CA PRO A 107 -6.25 -14.79 13.09
C PRO A 107 -6.44 -15.57 14.40
N ASN A 108 -5.65 -16.61 14.63
CA ASN A 108 -5.73 -17.46 15.83
C ASN A 108 -5.08 -16.81 17.06
N SER A 109 -4.14 -15.88 16.87
CA SER A 109 -3.46 -15.19 17.97
C SER A 109 -3.01 -13.77 17.57
N ILE A 110 -2.70 -12.93 18.57
CA ILE A 110 -2.12 -11.59 18.35
C ILE A 110 -0.75 -11.69 17.66
N LEU A 111 0.04 -12.73 17.97
CA LEU A 111 1.32 -12.97 17.30
C LEU A 111 1.11 -13.23 15.81
N GLU A 112 0.27 -14.19 15.46
CA GLU A 112 -0.06 -14.51 14.07
C GLU A 112 -0.66 -13.29 13.34
N ALA A 113 -1.59 -12.56 13.98
CA ALA A 113 -2.13 -11.33 13.42
C ALA A 113 -1.03 -10.30 13.12
N SER A 114 -0.02 -10.20 13.97
CA SER A 114 1.10 -9.28 13.78
C SER A 114 2.04 -9.74 12.67
N GLU A 115 2.25 -11.05 12.53
CA GLU A 115 3.07 -11.63 11.46
C GLU A 115 2.40 -11.49 10.09
N ILE A 116 1.10 -11.79 9.99
CA ILE A 116 0.28 -11.56 8.79
C ILE A 116 0.37 -10.09 8.38
N ALA A 117 0.09 -9.18 9.31
CA ALA A 117 0.12 -7.75 9.03
C ALA A 117 1.53 -7.25 8.63
N VAL A 118 2.62 -7.82 9.17
CA VAL A 118 3.98 -7.51 8.68
C VAL A 118 4.13 -7.88 7.21
N ALA A 119 3.59 -9.03 6.78
CA ALA A 119 3.66 -9.44 5.38
C ALA A 119 2.79 -8.56 4.48
N GLU A 120 1.60 -8.19 4.93
CA GLU A 120 0.66 -7.31 4.22
C GLU A 120 1.23 -5.89 4.05
N GLU A 121 1.84 -5.29 5.08
CA GLU A 121 2.49 -3.98 4.96
C GLU A 121 3.64 -3.98 3.95
N ILE A 122 4.37 -5.09 3.83
CA ILE A 122 5.42 -5.24 2.82
C ILE A 122 4.82 -5.31 1.41
N ASP A 123 3.70 -6.02 1.25
CA ASP A 123 2.96 -6.08 -0.01
C ASP A 123 2.34 -4.72 -0.39
N ASN A 124 1.80 -3.98 0.58
CA ASN A 124 1.29 -2.62 0.42
C ASN A 124 2.40 -1.65 -0.07
N ILE A 125 3.59 -1.68 0.56
CA ILE A 125 4.72 -0.83 0.15
C ILE A 125 5.12 -1.11 -1.31
N LYS A 126 5.17 -2.39 -1.70
CA LYS A 126 5.46 -2.80 -3.08
C LYS A 126 4.39 -2.40 -4.08
N MET A 127 3.13 -2.55 -3.69
CA MET A 127 2.01 -2.10 -4.51
C MET A 127 2.18 -0.62 -4.78
N TYR A 128 2.39 0.20 -3.75
CA TYR A 128 2.60 1.64 -3.94
C TYR A 128 3.80 1.95 -4.84
N ASP A 129 4.93 1.24 -4.73
CA ASP A 129 6.06 1.39 -5.66
C ASP A 129 5.64 1.18 -7.13
N ASN A 130 4.80 0.18 -7.38
CA ASN A 130 4.23 -0.06 -8.70
C ASN A 130 3.32 1.10 -9.12
N LEU A 131 2.33 1.47 -8.29
CA LEU A 131 1.35 2.51 -8.59
C LEU A 131 2.00 3.88 -8.86
N ILE A 132 2.99 4.25 -8.05
CA ILE A 132 3.80 5.46 -8.18
C ILE A 132 4.46 5.54 -9.56
N SER A 133 5.01 4.42 -10.06
CA SER A 133 5.71 4.40 -11.34
C SER A 133 4.82 4.77 -12.53
N TYR A 134 3.51 4.57 -12.40
CA TYR A 134 2.48 4.88 -13.40
C TYR A 134 1.75 6.21 -13.15
N SER A 135 2.09 6.94 -12.09
CA SER A 135 1.36 8.14 -11.65
C SER A 135 2.09 9.46 -11.93
N LYS A 136 3.17 9.44 -12.72
CA LYS A 136 4.07 10.60 -12.94
C LYS A 136 3.36 11.83 -13.51
N GLU A 137 2.29 11.63 -14.29
CA GLU A 137 1.51 12.70 -14.93
C GLU A 137 0.47 13.33 -13.99
N TYR A 138 0.29 12.79 -12.78
CA TYR A 138 -0.73 13.21 -11.81
C TYR A 138 -0.09 13.62 -10.48
N PRO A 139 0.37 14.89 -10.33
CA PRO A 139 1.15 15.30 -9.17
C PRO A 139 0.46 15.14 -7.81
N ASP A 140 -0.86 15.30 -7.75
CA ASP A 140 -1.66 15.15 -6.53
C ASP A 140 -1.87 13.69 -6.13
N VAL A 141 -2.06 12.81 -7.11
CA VAL A 141 -2.09 11.36 -6.93
C VAL A 141 -0.72 10.91 -6.45
N LEU A 142 0.33 11.33 -7.15
CA LEU A 142 1.71 10.98 -6.82
C LEU A 142 2.10 11.39 -5.39
N ASP A 143 1.77 12.61 -4.96
CA ASP A 143 1.99 13.06 -3.58
C ASP A 143 1.26 12.18 -2.56
N THR A 144 -0.01 11.87 -2.82
CA THR A 144 -0.83 11.03 -1.93
C THR A 144 -0.26 9.63 -1.81
N LEU A 145 0.04 8.96 -2.93
CA LEU A 145 0.61 7.60 -2.93
C LEU A 145 1.95 7.55 -2.17
N TYR A 146 2.82 8.57 -2.33
CA TYR A 146 4.06 8.64 -1.57
C TYR A 146 3.84 8.79 -0.06
N ARG A 147 2.87 9.61 0.35
CA ARG A 147 2.56 9.78 1.79
C ARG A 147 2.00 8.49 2.40
N LEU A 148 1.11 7.80 1.69
CA LEU A 148 0.52 6.54 2.14
C LEU A 148 1.60 5.44 2.26
N GLN A 149 2.41 5.25 1.22
CA GLN A 149 3.57 4.33 1.26
C GLN A 149 4.51 4.64 2.44
N ALA A 150 4.79 5.92 2.68
CA ALA A 150 5.64 6.34 3.78
C ALA A 150 5.04 6.06 5.15
N ALA A 151 3.71 6.10 5.29
CA ALA A 151 3.03 5.73 6.53
C ALA A 151 3.23 4.23 6.83
N SER A 152 3.01 3.37 5.82
CA SER A 152 3.25 1.93 5.90
C SER A 152 4.70 1.62 6.27
N TYR A 153 5.66 2.21 5.54
CA TYR A 153 7.09 1.95 5.72
C TYR A 153 7.64 2.48 7.05
N ASN A 154 7.34 3.73 7.42
CA ASN A 154 7.97 4.38 8.57
C ASN A 154 7.21 4.15 9.89
N ASN A 155 5.92 3.80 9.84
CA ASN A 155 5.08 3.71 11.02
C ASN A 155 4.49 2.32 11.22
N HIS A 156 3.74 1.80 10.25
CA HIS A 156 2.97 0.55 10.44
C HIS A 156 3.90 -0.65 10.56
N LEU A 157 4.75 -0.87 9.56
CA LEU A 157 5.68 -2.01 9.51
C LEU A 157 6.61 -2.06 10.74
N PRO A 158 7.27 -0.96 11.17
CA PRO A 158 8.07 -0.96 12.39
C PRO A 158 7.25 -1.26 13.66
N ALA A 159 6.03 -0.73 13.78
CA ALA A 159 5.17 -0.97 14.94
C ALA A 159 4.71 -2.44 15.02
N LEU A 160 4.36 -3.05 13.88
CA LEU A 160 3.99 -4.46 13.81
C LEU A 160 5.18 -5.37 14.09
N ARG A 161 6.36 -5.08 13.53
CA ARG A 161 7.60 -5.81 13.86
C ARG A 161 7.95 -5.73 15.35
N GLN A 162 7.79 -4.56 15.97
CA GLN A 162 7.93 -4.41 17.42
C GLN A 162 6.93 -5.30 18.18
N ASN A 163 5.68 -5.38 17.71
CA ASN A 163 4.67 -6.21 18.35
C ASN A 163 4.98 -7.72 18.21
N VAL A 164 5.47 -8.17 17.06
CA VAL A 164 5.99 -9.55 16.88
C VAL A 164 7.13 -9.81 17.86
N ALA A 165 8.12 -8.92 17.92
CA ALA A 165 9.28 -9.06 18.80
C ALA A 165 8.88 -9.21 20.27
N LYS A 166 7.91 -8.38 20.71
CA LYS A 166 7.35 -8.42 22.06
C LYS A 166 6.72 -9.79 22.37
N HIS A 167 5.92 -10.36 21.47
CA HIS A 167 5.27 -11.65 21.69
C HIS A 167 6.25 -12.83 21.65
N LEU A 168 7.34 -12.69 20.89
CA LEU A 168 8.43 -13.67 20.84
C LEU A 168 9.47 -13.50 21.97
N ASN A 169 9.37 -12.44 22.78
CA ASN A 169 10.38 -12.03 23.77
C ASN A 169 11.80 -11.87 23.16
N VAL A 170 11.87 -11.27 21.98
CA VAL A 170 13.12 -10.92 21.28
C VAL A 170 13.17 -9.41 21.00
N THR A 171 14.28 -8.94 20.42
CA THR A 171 14.37 -7.56 19.92
C THR A 171 13.87 -7.48 18.48
N ALA A 172 13.43 -6.30 18.02
CA ALA A 172 12.85 -6.12 16.68
C ALA A 172 13.82 -6.48 15.54
N GLU A 173 15.13 -6.39 15.79
CA GLU A 173 16.18 -6.77 14.84
C GLU A 173 16.34 -8.29 14.70
N LYS A 174 15.82 -9.06 15.66
CA LYS A 174 15.84 -10.53 15.65
C LYS A 174 14.57 -11.14 15.06
N VAL A 175 13.58 -10.32 14.71
CA VAL A 175 12.38 -10.78 14.01
C VAL A 175 12.78 -11.20 12.59
N ASP A 176 12.55 -12.45 12.26
CA ASP A 176 12.82 -12.99 10.93
C ASP A 176 11.70 -12.59 9.95
N VAL A 177 11.79 -11.34 9.47
CA VAL A 177 10.84 -10.77 8.50
C VAL A 177 10.81 -11.59 7.22
N ASN A 178 11.94 -12.17 6.81
CA ASN A 178 12.00 -13.02 5.63
C ASN A 178 11.10 -14.24 5.82
N ASN A 179 11.27 -14.99 6.91
CA ASN A 179 10.45 -16.15 7.20
C ASN A 179 8.96 -15.80 7.34
N ILE A 180 8.63 -14.70 8.03
CA ILE A 180 7.25 -14.21 8.14
C ILE A 180 6.67 -13.96 6.74
N TYR A 181 7.41 -13.23 5.89
CA TYR A 181 6.95 -12.92 4.55
C TYR A 181 6.78 -14.18 3.69
N GLN A 182 7.67 -15.18 3.78
CA GLN A 182 7.50 -16.46 3.05
C GLN A 182 6.28 -17.25 3.51
N GLN A 183 5.92 -17.12 4.79
CA GLN A 183 4.84 -17.88 5.40
C GLN A 183 3.47 -17.30 5.06
N TYR A 184 3.35 -15.97 5.02
CA TYR A 184 2.05 -15.29 4.92
C TYR A 184 1.83 -14.52 3.61
N SER A 185 2.87 -14.25 2.80
CA SER A 185 2.69 -13.69 1.46
C SER A 185 2.77 -14.77 0.39
N ASN A 186 1.91 -14.65 -0.62
CA ASN A 186 1.94 -15.50 -1.82
C ASN A 186 2.91 -14.97 -2.90
N HIS A 187 3.60 -13.85 -2.64
CA HIS A 187 4.49 -13.18 -3.60
C HIS A 187 5.97 -13.58 -3.46
N ASN A 188 6.74 -13.41 -4.54
CA ASN A 188 8.18 -13.73 -4.53
C ASN A 188 8.94 -12.80 -3.55
N ILE A 189 9.66 -13.43 -2.62
CA ILE A 189 10.44 -12.83 -1.53
C ILE A 189 11.66 -12.03 -2.02
N GLU A 190 12.28 -12.43 -3.13
CA GLU A 190 13.60 -11.92 -3.52
C GLU A 190 13.55 -10.47 -4.03
N GLU A 191 12.47 -10.10 -4.74
CA GLU A 191 12.28 -8.70 -5.17
C GLU A 191 11.82 -7.80 -4.01
N ALA A 192 11.10 -8.37 -3.04
CA ALA A 192 10.50 -7.70 -1.90
C ALA A 192 11.52 -7.12 -0.93
N LEU A 193 12.30 -8.03 -0.38
CA LEU A 193 13.10 -7.78 0.80
C LEU A 193 14.44 -7.20 0.38
N GLY A 194 14.93 -7.51 -0.82
CA GLY A 194 16.10 -6.85 -1.40
C GLY A 194 15.95 -5.33 -1.49
N LYS A 195 14.80 -4.84 -2.00
CA LYS A 195 14.53 -3.39 -2.11
C LYS A 195 14.37 -2.72 -0.75
N LEU A 196 13.67 -3.36 0.19
CA LEU A 196 13.48 -2.85 1.56
C LEU A 196 14.80 -2.83 2.35
N ASP A 197 15.62 -3.87 2.23
CA ASP A 197 16.94 -3.94 2.88
C ASP A 197 17.89 -2.88 2.32
N GLU A 198 17.95 -2.72 0.98
CA GLU A 198 18.72 -1.66 0.33
C GLU A 198 18.29 -0.27 0.83
N PHE A 199 16.98 -0.03 0.94
CA PHE A 199 16.46 1.23 1.47
C PHE A 199 16.84 1.43 2.94
N SER A 200 16.66 0.41 3.80
CA SER A 200 17.00 0.49 5.23
C SER A 200 18.49 0.79 5.43
N VAL A 201 19.36 0.15 4.64
CA VAL A 201 20.80 0.43 4.63
C VAL A 201 21.07 1.88 4.25
N MET A 202 20.42 2.35 3.19
CA MET A 202 20.60 3.72 2.71
C MET A 202 20.09 4.75 3.74
N ALA A 203 18.91 4.54 4.32
CA ALA A 203 18.36 5.39 5.38
C ALA A 203 19.31 5.48 6.59
N SER A 204 19.90 4.34 7.00
CA SER A 204 20.91 4.33 8.07
C SER A 204 22.14 5.16 7.74
N LYS A 205 22.65 5.07 6.50
CA LYS A 205 23.79 5.88 6.04
C LYS A 205 23.48 7.38 6.08
N PHE A 206 22.27 7.77 5.65
CA PHE A 206 21.82 9.15 5.73
C PHE A 206 21.71 9.65 7.17
N ALA A 207 21.12 8.86 8.07
CA ALA A 207 21.01 9.20 9.47
C ALA A 207 22.38 9.33 10.17
N SER A 208 23.36 8.51 9.78
CA SER A 208 24.72 8.57 10.32
C SER A 208 25.63 9.60 9.65
N GLY A 209 25.18 10.24 8.56
CA GLY A 209 26.00 11.14 7.75
C GLY A 209 27.10 10.46 6.92
N ASP A 210 27.06 9.13 6.82
CA ASP A 210 28.03 8.30 6.09
C ASP A 210 27.57 8.05 4.65
N VAL A 211 27.25 9.14 3.95
CA VAL A 211 26.68 9.09 2.59
C VAL A 211 27.74 9.42 1.56
N SER A 212 28.01 8.49 0.64
CA SER A 212 28.91 8.73 -0.49
C SER A 212 28.19 9.28 -1.72
N GLN A 213 28.94 9.84 -2.67
CA GLN A 213 28.38 10.24 -3.98
C GLN A 213 27.80 9.05 -4.75
N GLU A 214 28.39 7.85 -4.60
CA GLU A 214 27.87 6.63 -5.23
C GLU A 214 26.55 6.20 -4.60
N ASP A 215 26.37 6.37 -3.28
CA ASP A 215 25.09 6.10 -2.60
C ASP A 215 24.00 7.06 -3.08
N ILE A 216 24.33 8.34 -3.30
CA ILE A 216 23.41 9.32 -3.88
C ILE A 216 23.08 8.96 -5.34
N LEU A 217 24.06 8.54 -6.14
CA LEU A 217 23.81 8.14 -7.52
C LEU A 217 23.01 6.83 -7.63
N LYS A 218 23.23 5.86 -6.73
CA LYS A 218 22.41 4.65 -6.63
C LYS A 218 20.96 4.97 -6.26
N LEU A 219 20.74 5.89 -5.33
CA LEU A 219 19.41 6.41 -5.00
C LEU A 219 18.75 7.02 -6.24
N LEU A 220 19.47 7.85 -7.00
CA LEU A 220 18.92 8.55 -8.17
C LEU A 220 18.70 7.63 -9.38
N SER A 221 19.52 6.59 -9.54
CA SER A 221 19.47 5.68 -10.69
C SER A 221 18.48 4.52 -10.53
N ASN A 222 18.21 4.07 -9.31
CA ASN A 222 17.24 3.01 -9.04
C ASN A 222 15.81 3.52 -8.77
N SER A 223 15.54 4.83 -8.85
CA SER A 223 14.29 5.41 -8.35
C SER A 223 13.28 5.77 -9.44
N ASN A 224 12.12 5.11 -9.40
CA ASN A 224 10.82 5.78 -9.62
C ASN A 224 10.45 6.55 -8.33
N ILE A 225 11.30 7.51 -7.94
CA ILE A 225 11.24 8.52 -6.87
C ILE A 225 10.44 8.22 -5.56
N SER A 226 10.47 7.00 -5.01
CA SER A 226 9.93 6.67 -3.66
C SER A 226 10.68 7.28 -2.45
N PHE A 227 11.61 8.21 -2.67
CA PHE A 227 12.39 8.83 -1.59
C PHE A 227 11.74 10.09 -0.98
N ILE A 228 10.82 10.74 -1.69
CA ILE A 228 10.27 12.03 -1.26
C ILE A 228 9.16 11.87 -0.20
N GLY A 229 8.54 10.69 -0.10
CA GLY A 229 7.36 10.48 0.75
C GLY A 229 7.60 10.44 2.27
N GLY A 230 8.79 10.07 2.75
CA GLY A 230 8.92 9.74 4.18
C GLY A 230 10.26 9.93 4.86
N ALA A 231 11.39 9.92 4.13
CA ALA A 231 12.70 9.87 4.79
C ALA A 231 13.51 11.18 4.72
N LEU A 232 13.25 12.10 3.78
CA LEU A 232 14.15 13.27 3.58
C LEU A 232 13.46 14.58 3.19
N VAL A 233 12.40 14.98 3.90
CA VAL A 233 12.01 16.40 3.93
C VAL A 233 12.91 17.15 4.92
N GLY A 234 14.18 17.30 4.51
CA GLY A 234 15.20 18.12 5.13
C GLY A 234 16.05 18.78 4.04
N ALA A 235 17.27 19.23 4.37
CA ALA A 235 18.15 19.94 3.43
C ALA A 235 18.36 19.22 2.07
N VAL A 236 18.39 17.88 2.08
CA VAL A 236 18.59 17.04 0.88
C VAL A 236 17.38 17.06 -0.06
N GLY A 237 16.16 17.00 0.47
CA GLY A 237 14.93 17.09 -0.32
C GLY A 237 14.80 18.44 -1.04
N ALA A 238 15.15 19.54 -0.35
CA ALA A 238 15.16 20.88 -0.95
C ALA A 238 16.21 21.02 -2.08
N THR A 239 17.40 20.42 -1.92
CA THR A 239 18.44 20.44 -2.95
C THR A 239 18.05 19.61 -4.18
N MET A 240 17.43 18.45 -3.98
CA MET A 240 17.01 17.60 -5.10
C MET A 240 15.80 18.20 -5.84
N PHE A 241 14.82 18.78 -5.14
CA PHE A 241 13.73 19.52 -5.78
C PHE A 241 14.25 20.68 -6.65
N SER A 242 15.24 21.42 -6.14
CA SER A 242 15.90 22.51 -6.88
C SER A 242 16.65 22.00 -8.13
N GLN A 243 17.29 20.84 -8.07
CA GLN A 243 17.99 20.24 -9.21
C GLN A 243 17.02 19.68 -10.27
N ILE A 244 15.99 18.95 -9.86
CA ILE A 244 14.95 18.43 -10.78
C ILE A 244 14.21 19.58 -11.47
N SER A 245 13.93 20.67 -10.74
CA SER A 245 13.31 21.86 -11.32
C SER A 245 14.24 22.60 -12.31
N LYS A 246 15.57 22.57 -12.09
CA LYS A 246 16.55 23.09 -13.04
C LYS A 246 16.70 22.22 -14.28
N GLU A 247 16.69 20.89 -14.14
CA GLU A 247 16.78 19.98 -15.28
C GLU A 247 15.55 20.09 -16.19
N ARG A 248 14.34 20.22 -15.63
CA ARG A 248 13.12 20.48 -16.42
C ARG A 248 13.17 21.80 -17.18
N LYS A 249 13.72 22.86 -16.57
CA LYS A 249 13.90 24.15 -17.26
C LYS A 249 14.91 24.07 -18.40
N ASN A 250 15.99 23.31 -18.23
CA ASN A 250 16.98 23.14 -19.29
C ASN A 250 16.44 22.29 -20.45
N SER A 251 15.59 21.29 -20.19
CA SER A 251 14.95 20.51 -21.26
C SER A 251 13.88 21.29 -22.03
N GLU A 252 13.24 22.29 -21.41
CA GLU A 252 12.28 23.19 -22.07
C GLU A 252 12.97 24.33 -22.85
N GLU A 253 14.27 24.58 -22.62
CA GLU A 253 15.08 25.58 -23.36
C GLU A 253 15.87 24.95 -24.54
N GLU A 254 15.88 23.62 -24.67
CA GLU A 254 16.55 22.88 -25.75
C GLU A 254 15.59 22.32 -26.84
N GLU A 255 14.28 22.60 -26.77
CA GLU A 255 13.27 22.44 -27.85
C GLU A 255 12.95 23.78 -28.55
#